data_AF-A0A8T4DW01-F1
#
_entry.id   AF-A0A8T4DW01-F1
#
_cell.length_a   1.000
_cell.length_b   1.000
_cell.length_c   1.000
_cell.angle_alpha   90.00
_cell.angle_beta   90.00
_cell.angle_gamma   90.00
#
_symmetry.space_group_name_H-M   'P 1'
#
loop_
_entity.id
_entity.type
_entity.pdbx_description
1 polymer ?
#
loop_
_entity_poly.entity_id
_entity_poly.type
_entity_poly.pdbx_seq_one_letter_code
_entity_poly.pdbx_strand_id
1 'polypeptide(L)' 'MMEKNLRTCLITRHSQFPTVCIYCDKQILPNDLHYVEKGINDHIHSLIARKFCEDCYKKYGEKLLLKEIKK' A
#
# COMPACT_ATOMS: atom_id res chain seq x y z
N MET A 1 -4.53 25.07 8.32
CA MET A 1 -4.57 24.54 6.94
C MET A 1 -5.22 23.17 7.02
N MET A 2 -6.30 22.93 6.27
CA MET A 2 -7.10 21.69 6.36
C MET A 2 -6.25 20.46 6.06
N GLU A 3 -5.97 19.65 7.08
CA GLU A 3 -5.59 18.26 6.92
C GLU A 3 -6.78 17.54 6.28
N LYS A 4 -6.81 17.49 4.94
CA LYS A 4 -7.65 16.55 4.23
C LYS A 4 -7.19 15.17 4.66
N ASN A 5 -7.82 14.64 5.71
CA ASN A 5 -7.71 13.25 6.13
C ASN A 5 -8.30 12.40 4.99
N LEU A 6 -7.51 12.21 3.94
CA LEU A 6 -7.77 11.24 2.90
C LEU A 6 -7.92 9.91 3.62
N ARG A 7 -9.17 9.46 3.75
CA ARG A 7 -9.46 8.18 4.38
C ARG A 7 -9.00 7.11 3.42
N THR A 8 -7.92 6.44 3.78
CA THR A 8 -7.31 5.37 2.99
C THR A 8 -7.34 4.08 3.78
N CYS A 9 -7.55 2.97 3.08
CA CYS A 9 -7.46 1.61 3.63
C CYS A 9 -6.54 0.76 2.76
N LEU A 10 -6.03 -0.32 3.34
CA LEU A 10 -5.29 -1.33 2.58
C LEU A 10 -6.25 -2.38 2.05
N ILE A 11 -6.20 -2.61 0.75
CA ILE A 11 -6.95 -3.69 0.09
C ILE A 11 -6.00 -4.76 -0.42
N THR A 12 -6.43 -6.01 -0.31
CA THR A 12 -5.71 -7.14 -0.88
C THR A 12 -5.90 -7.17 -2.39
N ARG A 13 -4.81 -7.31 -3.16
CA ARG A 13 -4.81 -7.52 -4.61
C ARG A 13 -3.72 -8.51 -5.00
N HIS A 14 -3.88 -9.12 -6.17
CA HIS A 14 -2.80 -9.87 -6.81
C HIS A 14 -2.02 -8.95 -7.74
N SER A 15 -0.70 -9.06 -7.73
CA SER A 15 0.14 -8.20 -8.55
C SER A 15 0.05 -8.62 -10.01
N GLN A 16 -0.33 -7.73 -10.92
CA GLN A 16 -0.33 -8.06 -12.35
C GLN A 16 1.08 -7.99 -12.96
N PHE A 17 1.95 -7.19 -12.34
CA PHE A 17 3.33 -6.96 -12.76
C PHE A 17 4.25 -7.08 -11.54
N PRO A 18 5.55 -7.34 -11.70
CA PRO A 18 6.49 -7.26 -10.60
C PRO A 18 6.42 -5.89 -9.94
N THR A 19 6.24 -5.85 -8.62
CA THR A 19 6.16 -4.62 -7.84
C THR A 19 7.03 -4.75 -6.60
N VAL A 20 7.30 -3.62 -5.94
CA VAL A 20 8.12 -3.60 -4.73
C VAL A 20 7.28 -3.13 -3.55
N CYS A 21 7.50 -3.76 -2.39
CA CYS A 21 6.94 -3.31 -1.13
C CYS A 21 7.61 -2.01 -0.72
N ILE A 22 6.85 -0.93 -0.57
CA ILE A 22 7.41 0.39 -0.19
C ILE A 22 8.00 0.38 1.23
N TYR A 23 7.57 -0.54 2.10
CA TYR A 23 8.04 -0.60 3.48
C TYR A 23 9.36 -1.36 3.68
N CYS A 24 9.61 -2.41 2.91
CA CYS A 24 10.76 -3.30 3.11
C CYS A 24 11.58 -3.57 1.85
N ASP A 25 11.26 -2.87 0.75
CA ASP A 25 11.89 -3.02 -0.57
C ASP A 25 11.90 -4.45 -1.14
N LYS A 26 11.10 -5.35 -0.56
CA LYS A 26 10.96 -6.72 -1.05
C LYS A 26 10.22 -6.72 -2.39
N GLN A 27 10.76 -7.45 -3.37
CA GLN A 27 10.05 -7.75 -4.60
C GLN A 27 8.82 -8.63 -4.33
N ILE A 28 7.72 -8.26 -4.97
CA ILE A 28 6.45 -8.97 -5.04
C ILE A 28 6.33 -9.41 -6.50
N LEU A 29 6.33 -10.72 -6.73
CA LEU A 29 6.28 -11.27 -8.08
C LEU A 29 4.88 -11.05 -8.69
N PRO A 30 4.76 -11.09 -10.03
CA PRO A 30 3.44 -11.18 -10.66
C PRO A 30 2.68 -12.40 -10.13
N ASN A 31 1.37 -12.24 -9.97
CA ASN A 31 0.42 -13.14 -9.34
C ASN A 31 0.56 -13.35 -7.83
N ASP A 32 1.56 -12.75 -7.16
CA ASP A 32 1.63 -12.75 -5.69
C ASP A 32 0.60 -11.82 -5.06
N LEU A 33 0.19 -12.20 -3.85
CA LEU A 33 -0.72 -11.43 -3.02
C LEU A 33 0.02 -10.24 -2.37
N HIS A 34 -0.56 -9.05 -2.51
CA HIS A 34 -0.04 -7.82 -1.94
C HIS A 34 -1.17 -6.89 -1.50
N TYR A 35 -0.82 -5.88 -0.73
CA TYR A 35 -1.74 -4.92 -0.14
C TYR A 35 -1.51 -3.55 -0.74
N VAL A 36 -2.58 -2.94 -1.25
CA VAL A 36 -2.52 -1.66 -1.95
C VAL A 36 -3.35 -0.65 -1.20
N GLU A 37 -2.78 0.53 -1.00
CA GLU A 37 -3.51 1.69 -0.49
C GLU A 37 -4.60 2.11 -1.48
N LYS A 38 -5.82 2.18 -0.98
CA LYS A 38 -6.98 2.65 -1.72
C LYS A 38 -7.68 3.72 -0.91
N GLY A 39 -8.03 4.83 -1.55
CA GLY A 39 -8.89 5.83 -0.94
C GLY A 39 -10.32 5.31 -0.83
N ILE A 40 -10.94 5.56 0.33
CA ILE A 40 -12.32 5.16 0.62
C ILE A 40 -13.29 6.09 -0.13
N ASN A 41 -13.05 7.41 -0.07
CA ASN A 41 -13.87 8.43 -0.72
C ASN A 41 -13.22 9.01 -1.98
N ASP A 42 -11.92 8.81 -2.16
CA ASP A 42 -11.12 9.39 -3.23
C ASP A 42 -10.46 8.29 -4.06
N HIS A 43 -10.40 8.50 -5.37
CA HIS A 43 -9.71 7.56 -6.24
C HIS A 43 -8.20 7.83 -6.21
N ILE A 44 -7.44 6.90 -5.63
CA ILE A 44 -5.98 6.94 -5.66
C ILE A 44 -5.50 6.27 -6.94
N HIS A 45 -4.83 7.04 -7.79
CA HIS A 45 -4.18 6.50 -8.98
C HIS A 45 -3.16 5.42 -8.58
N SER A 46 -3.16 4.30 -9.30
CA SER A 46 -2.30 3.14 -8.99
C SER A 46 -0.80 3.42 -8.99
N LEU A 47 -0.37 4.55 -9.57
CA LEU A 47 1.01 5.04 -9.55
C LEU A 47 1.40 5.67 -8.20
N ILE A 48 0.43 6.24 -7.49
CA ILE A 48 0.61 6.91 -6.19
C ILE A 48 0.27 5.95 -5.04
N ALA A 49 -0.60 4.97 -5.31
CA ALA A 49 -1.02 3.98 -4.34
C ALA A 49 0.17 3.21 -3.77
N ARG A 50 0.34 3.29 -2.45
CA ARG A 50 1.38 2.54 -1.75
C ARG A 50 1.11 1.05 -1.80
N LYS A 51 2.15 0.25 -2.02
CA LYS A 51 2.06 -1.22 -2.12
C LYS A 51 2.90 -1.87 -1.04
N PHE A 52 2.35 -2.88 -0.39
CA PHE A 52 2.95 -3.58 0.73
C PHE A 52 2.89 -5.09 0.51
N CYS A 53 3.95 -5.80 0.86
CA CYS A 53 3.95 -7.25 0.81
C CYS A 53 3.15 -7.83 1.98
N GLU A 54 2.77 -9.10 1.85
CA GLU A 54 2.02 -9.81 2.88
C GLU A 54 2.72 -9.82 4.24
N ASP A 55 4.04 -9.97 4.26
CA ASP A 55 4.83 -10.03 5.51
C ASP A 55 4.73 -8.71 6.31
N CYS A 56 4.83 -7.58 5.62
CA CYS A 56 4.69 -6.27 6.26
C CYS A 56 3.26 -6.03 6.72
N TYR A 57 2.28 -6.41 5.91
CA TYR A 57 0.89 -6.29 6.29
C TYR A 57 0.55 -7.16 7.51
N LYS A 58 1.02 -8.40 7.59
CA LYS A 58 0.82 -9.27 8.75
C LYS A 58 1.46 -8.70 10.02
N LYS A 59 2.60 -8.01 9.92
CA LYS A 59 3.30 -7.40 11.06
C LYS A 59 2.71 -6.08 11.54
N TYR A 60 2.27 -5.22 10.62
CA TYR A 60 1.90 -3.84 10.94
C TYR A 60 0.44 -3.50 10.60
N GLY A 61 -0.19 -4.25 9.70
CA GLY A 61 -1.56 -4.02 9.23
C GLY A 61 -1.74 -2.63 8.65
N GLU A 62 -2.87 -1.99 8.96
CA GLU A 62 -3.16 -0.63 8.51
C GLU A 62 -2.25 0.45 9.11
N LYS A 63 -1.46 0.13 10.16
CA LYS A 63 -0.45 1.08 10.68
C LYS A 63 0.62 1.43 9.65
N LEU A 64 0.76 0.64 8.58
CA LEU A 64 1.62 0.96 7.43
C LEU A 64 1.23 2.27 6.75
N LEU A 65 -0.06 2.65 6.76
CA LEU A 65 -0.55 3.88 6.16
C LEU A 65 -0.13 5.12 6.96
N LEU A 66 -0.03 4.96 8.28
CA LEU A 66 0.36 6.02 9.22
C LEU A 66 1.88 6.25 9.27
N LYS A 67 2.68 5.29 8.78
CA LYS A 67 4.11 5.48 8.71
C LYS A 67 4.45 6.42 7.56
N GLU A 68 5.11 7.53 7.89
CA GLU A 68 5.82 8.33 6.90
C GLU A 68 6.93 7.47 6.30
N ILE A 69 6.70 6.98 5.09
CA ILE A 69 7.71 6.27 4.34
C ILE A 69 8.69 7.35 3.86
N LYS A 70 9.78 7.55 4.61
CA LYS A 70 10.88 8.43 4.20
C LYS A 70 11.45 7.88 2.90
N LYS A 71 11.16 8.60 1.82
CA LYS A 71 11.69 8.36 0.48
C LYS A 71 13.11 8.91 0.39
#